data_AF-A0A7K9JJS2-F1
#
_entry.id   AF-A0A7K9JJS2-F1
#
_cell.length_a   1.000
_cell.length_b   1.000
_cell.length_c   1.000
_cell.angle_alpha   90.00
_cell.angle_beta   90.00
_cell.angle_gamma   90.00
#
_symmetry.space_group_name_H-M   'P 1'
#
loop_
_entity.id
_entity.type
_entity.pdbx_description
1 polymer ?
#
loop_
_entity_poly.entity_id
_entity_poly.type
_entity_poly.pdbx_seq_one_letter_code
_entity_poly.pdbx_strand_id
1 'polypeptide(L)'
;MHKRHLERLQLIWGDDYMEDEEKLEKELYREARECLTLLSQRLGSQKFFFGDSPASLDALVFSRLAPLLKAKLPNGKLQQHLKSLQNLCNYCTSILSLYFPWDGGESCPLPPPA
;
A
#
# COMPACT_ATOMS: atom_id res chain seq x y z
N MET A 1 12.15 -5.42 13.33
CA MET A 1 11.57 -4.79 12.11
C MET A 1 11.67 -3.27 12.13
N HIS A 2 11.15 -2.58 13.15
CA HIS A 2 11.14 -1.10 13.21
C HIS A 2 12.54 -0.44 13.14
N LYS A 3 13.55 -0.96 13.86
CA LYS A 3 14.93 -0.44 13.86
C LYS A 3 15.57 -0.32 12.46
N ARG A 4 15.43 -1.36 11.63
CA ARG A 4 15.97 -1.36 10.25
C ARG A 4 15.27 -0.33 9.35
N HIS A 5 13.99 -0.05 9.60
CA HIS A 5 13.30 1.01 8.87
C HIS A 5 13.82 2.38 9.29
N LEU A 6 14.01 2.63 10.59
CA LEU A 6 14.62 3.86 11.09
C LEU A 6 16.03 4.07 10.52
N GLU A 7 16.88 3.04 10.52
CA GLU A 7 18.23 3.10 9.93
C GLU A 7 18.20 3.46 8.43
N ARG A 8 17.20 2.95 7.69
CA ARG A 8 17.02 3.34 6.28
C ARG A 8 16.57 4.78 6.13
N LEU A 9 15.68 5.26 6.99
CA LEU A 9 15.22 6.65 6.95
C LEU A 9 16.37 7.60 7.30
N GLN A 10 17.21 7.26 8.28
CA GLN A 10 18.44 7.98 8.61
C GLN A 10 19.40 8.08 7.42
N LEU A 11 19.58 6.98 6.67
CA LEU A 11 20.45 7.01 5.48
C LEU A 11 19.90 7.90 4.35
N ILE A 12 18.58 7.94 4.16
CA ILE A 12 17.94 8.68 3.06
C ILE A 12 17.82 10.17 3.38
N TRP A 13 17.54 10.52 4.63
CA TRP A 13 17.22 11.88 5.04
C TRP A 13 18.28 12.56 5.93
N GLY A 14 19.33 11.84 6.34
CA GLY A 14 20.45 12.36 7.13
C GLY A 14 20.15 12.45 8.64
N ASP A 15 21.18 12.82 9.42
CA ASP A 15 21.12 12.88 10.88
C ASP A 15 20.25 14.04 11.41
N ASP A 16 20.11 15.12 10.63
CA ASP A 16 19.36 16.34 10.97
C ASP A 16 17.83 16.13 11.02
N TYR A 17 17.35 15.03 10.44
CA TYR A 17 15.92 14.74 10.27
C TYR A 17 15.24 14.06 11.48
N MET A 18 15.98 13.84 12.57
CA MET A 18 15.52 13.08 13.74
C MET A 18 15.21 13.94 14.97
N GLU A 19 15.38 15.26 14.92
CA GLU A 19 15.12 16.15 16.07
C GLU A 19 13.63 16.49 16.26
N ASP A 20 12.82 16.40 15.20
CA ASP A 20 11.39 16.72 15.22
C ASP A 20 10.55 15.60 14.58
N GLU A 21 10.01 14.73 15.44
CA GLU A 21 9.17 13.61 15.05
C GLU A 21 7.88 14.05 14.34
N GLU A 22 7.30 15.19 14.73
CA GLU A 22 6.06 15.70 14.13
C GLU A 22 6.33 16.20 12.70
N LYS A 23 7.44 16.91 12.50
CA LYS A 23 7.89 17.33 11.17
C LYS A 23 8.19 16.13 10.29
N LEU A 24 8.91 15.13 10.80
CA LEU A 24 9.22 13.90 10.08
C LEU A 24 7.94 13.17 9.65
N GLU A 25 6.97 13.02 10.55
CA GLU A 25 5.68 12.40 10.26
C GLU A 25 4.97 13.16 9.12
N LYS A 26 4.89 14.50 9.20
CA LYS A 26 4.25 15.33 8.17
C LYS A 26 4.90 15.17 6.80
N GLU A 27 6.22 15.18 6.73
CA GLU A 27 6.96 15.03 5.47
C GLU A 27 6.75 13.65 4.87
N LEU A 28 6.86 12.58 5.68
CA LEU A 28 6.60 11.21 5.25
C LEU A 28 5.18 11.04 4.71
N TYR A 29 4.17 11.63 5.38
CA TYR A 29 2.80 11.61 4.88
C TYR A 29 2.64 12.38 3.57
N ARG A 30 3.30 13.53 3.42
CA ARG A 30 3.27 14.33 2.20
C ARG A 30 3.82 13.53 1.02
N GLU A 31 5.03 12.98 1.18
CA GLU A 31 5.67 12.17 0.14
C GLU A 31 4.87 10.92 -0.21
N ALA A 32 4.30 10.23 0.79
CA ALA A 32 3.46 9.06 0.54
C ALA A 32 2.21 9.43 -0.28
N ARG A 33 1.55 10.55 0.03
CA ARG A 33 0.38 11.02 -0.73
C ARG A 33 0.75 11.41 -2.15
N GLU A 34 1.89 12.07 -2.34
CA GLU A 34 2.40 12.42 -3.66
C GLU A 34 2.71 11.16 -4.47
N CYS A 35 3.41 10.18 -3.89
CA CYS A 35 3.69 8.90 -4.53
C CYS A 35 2.40 8.19 -4.98
N LEU A 36 1.37 8.15 -4.13
CA LEU A 36 0.07 7.56 -4.51
C LEU A 36 -0.58 8.31 -5.68
N THR A 37 -0.47 9.63 -5.67
CA THR A 37 -1.01 10.48 -6.75
C THR A 37 -0.28 10.23 -8.06
N LEU A 38 1.05 10.14 -8.03
CA LEU A 38 1.88 9.82 -9.20
C LEU A 38 1.60 8.41 -9.73
N LEU A 39 1.43 7.42 -8.85
CA LEU A 39 1.03 6.06 -9.24
C LEU A 39 -0.35 6.07 -9.91
N SER A 40 -1.32 6.81 -9.37
CA SER A 40 -2.65 6.96 -9.96
C SER A 40 -2.57 7.61 -11.35
N GLN A 41 -1.79 8.69 -11.50
CA GLN A 41 -1.56 9.33 -12.80
C GLN A 41 -0.88 8.39 -13.79
N ARG A 42 0.12 7.62 -13.34
CA ARG A 42 0.86 6.69 -14.19
C ARG A 42 0.00 5.52 -14.66
N LEU A 43 -0.87 5.02 -13.79
CA LEU A 43 -1.83 3.98 -14.14
C LEU A 43 -2.89 4.52 -15.12
N GLY A 44 -3.36 5.76 -14.91
CA GLY A 44 -4.36 6.40 -15.76
C GLY A 44 -5.64 5.56 -15.84
N SER A 45 -6.04 5.22 -17.06
CA SER A 45 -7.17 4.35 -17.38
C SER A 45 -6.78 2.88 -17.65
N GLN A 46 -5.49 2.53 -17.53
CA GLN A 46 -5.02 1.19 -17.82
C GLN A 46 -5.36 0.23 -16.67
N LYS A 47 -5.48 -1.06 -17.00
CA LYS A 47 -5.76 -2.11 -16.01
C LYS A 47 -4.52 -2.43 -15.14
N PHE A 48 -3.33 -2.35 -15.74
CA PHE A 48 -2.03 -2.56 -15.09
C PHE A 48 -1.02 -1.50 -15.57
N PHE A 49 0.11 -1.37 -14.87
CA PHE A 49 1.08 -0.29 -15.16
C PHE A 49 1.72 -0.35 -16.56
N PHE A 50 1.75 -1.53 -17.19
CA PHE A 50 2.32 -1.74 -18.52
C PHE A 50 1.28 -2.23 -19.55
N GLY A 51 -0.01 -1.93 -19.33
CA GLY A 51 -1.09 -2.25 -20.27
C GLY A 51 -2.05 -3.32 -19.72
N ASP A 52 -2.27 -4.37 -20.51
CA ASP A 52 -3.34 -5.35 -20.27
C ASP A 52 -2.89 -6.58 -19.48
N SER A 53 -1.57 -6.73 -19.28
CA SER A 53 -0.99 -7.82 -18.49
C SER A 53 -0.23 -7.27 -17.28
N PRO A 54 -0.36 -7.91 -16.11
CA PRO A 54 0.38 -7.52 -14.91
C PRO A 54 1.87 -7.84 -15.07
N ALA A 55 2.72 -6.96 -14.52
CA ALA A 55 4.16 -7.08 -14.52
C ALA A 55 4.73 -7.07 -13.09
N SER A 56 6.05 -7.20 -12.95
CA SER A 56 6.72 -7.18 -11.64
C SER A 56 6.45 -5.91 -10.84
N LEU A 57 6.31 -4.76 -11.52
CA LEU A 57 5.92 -3.51 -10.86
C LEU A 57 4.54 -3.63 -10.22
N ASP A 58 3.61 -4.34 -10.87
CA ASP A 58 2.27 -4.49 -10.35
C ASP A 58 2.26 -5.27 -9.04
N ALA A 59 3.00 -6.38 -8.98
CA ALA A 59 3.16 -7.13 -7.73
C ALA A 59 3.76 -6.26 -6.61
N LEU A 60 4.76 -5.44 -6.95
CA LEU A 60 5.42 -4.54 -6.00
C LEU A 60 4.47 -3.47 -5.46
N VAL A 61 3.71 -2.81 -6.34
CA VAL A 61 2.75 -1.76 -5.95
C VAL A 61 1.59 -2.38 -5.18
N PHE A 62 1.01 -3.47 -5.68
CA PHE A 62 -0.06 -4.22 -5.04
C PHE A 62 0.29 -4.62 -3.61
N SER A 63 1.50 -5.15 -3.38
CA SER A 63 1.95 -5.58 -2.05
C SER A 63 1.93 -4.47 -1.00
N ARG A 64 2.03 -3.20 -1.42
CA ARG A 64 1.95 -2.02 -0.55
C ARG A 64 0.53 -1.50 -0.42
N LEU A 65 -0.21 -1.42 -1.53
CA LEU A 65 -1.54 -0.83 -1.56
C LEU A 65 -2.60 -1.73 -0.92
N ALA A 66 -2.54 -3.04 -1.14
CA ALA A 66 -3.58 -3.95 -0.64
C ALA A 66 -3.65 -4.01 0.90
N PRO A 67 -2.53 -4.14 1.64
CA PRO A 67 -2.56 -4.01 3.10
C PRO A 67 -3.00 -2.62 3.56
N LEU A 68 -2.52 -1.56 2.90
CA LEU A 68 -2.89 -0.18 3.24
C LEU A 68 -4.40 0.07 3.08
N LEU A 69 -5.04 -0.55 2.08
CA LEU A 69 -6.50 -0.46 1.87
C LEU A 69 -7.31 -1.25 2.89
N LYS A 70 -6.84 -2.45 3.28
CA LYS A 70 -7.62 -3.41 4.08
C LYS A 70 -7.33 -3.38 5.58
N ALA A 71 -6.14 -2.96 5.99
CA ALA A 71 -5.75 -2.94 7.39
C ALA A 71 -6.53 -1.88 8.18
N LYS A 72 -6.86 -2.22 9.43
CA LYS A 72 -7.37 -1.25 10.41
C LYS A 72 -6.17 -0.49 10.97
N LEU A 73 -5.96 0.72 10.47
CA LEU A 73 -4.84 1.57 10.89
C LEU A 73 -5.29 2.57 11.95
N PRO A 74 -4.44 2.89 12.94
CA PRO A 74 -4.74 3.91 13.94
C PRO A 74 -4.84 5.32 13.32
N ASN A 75 -4.07 5.60 12.26
CA ASN A 75 -4.16 6.83 11.47
C ASN A 75 -4.65 6.51 10.05
N GLY A 76 -5.88 6.93 9.75
CA GLY A 76 -6.56 6.65 8.48
C GLY A 76 -6.28 7.64 7.35
N LYS A 77 -5.52 8.72 7.56
CA LYS A 77 -5.38 9.83 6.58
C LYS A 77 -4.85 9.34 5.21
N LEU A 78 -3.78 8.54 5.22
CA LEU A 78 -3.19 8.01 3.99
C LEU A 78 -4.12 6.98 3.31
N GLN A 79 -4.80 6.16 4.11
CA GLN A 79 -5.79 5.21 3.60
C GLN A 79 -6.98 5.94 2.95
N GLN A 80 -7.44 7.06 3.53
CA GLN A 80 -8.50 7.89 2.96
C GLN A 80 -8.08 8.51 1.62
N HIS A 81 -6.85 9.03 1.52
CA HIS A 81 -6.30 9.54 0.25
C HIS A 81 -6.19 8.43 -0.80
N LEU A 82 -5.76 7.22 -0.41
CA LEU A 82 -5.75 6.08 -1.34
C LEU A 82 -7.17 5.70 -1.80
N LYS A 83 -8.16 5.72 -0.90
CA LYS A 83 -9.57 5.44 -1.21
C LYS A 83 -10.19 6.48 -2.14
N SER A 84 -9.72 7.73 -2.15
CA SER A 84 -10.17 8.73 -3.12
C SER A 84 -9.61 8.51 -4.53
N LEU A 85 -8.55 7.71 -4.67
CA LEU A 85 -7.95 7.33 -5.95
C LEU A 85 -8.59 6.05 -6.47
N GLN A 86 -9.77 6.18 -7.08
CA GLN A 86 -10.62 5.04 -7.45
C GLN A 86 -9.94 4.08 -8.43
N ASN A 87 -9.09 4.58 -9.33
CA ASN A 87 -8.36 3.72 -10.27
C ASN A 87 -7.38 2.79 -9.55
N LEU A 88 -6.68 3.25 -8.52
CA LEU A 88 -5.81 2.41 -7.69
C LEU A 88 -6.60 1.40 -6.85
N CYS A 89 -7.81 1.77 -6.40
CA CYS A 89 -8.70 0.83 -5.72
C CYS A 89 -9.15 -0.30 -6.66
N ASN A 90 -9.62 0.06 -7.86
CA ASN A 90 -10.05 -0.90 -8.89
C ASN A 90 -8.90 -1.79 -9.37
N TYR A 91 -7.70 -1.22 -9.48
CA TYR A 91 -6.47 -1.92 -9.75
C TYR A 91 -6.18 -3.02 -8.72
N CYS A 92 -6.23 -2.68 -7.42
CA CYS A 92 -6.02 -3.66 -6.35
C CYS A 92 -7.08 -4.77 -6.38
N THR A 93 -8.34 -4.41 -6.61
CA THR A 93 -9.44 -5.38 -6.77
C THR A 93 -9.20 -6.30 -7.96
N SER A 94 -8.73 -5.77 -9.09
CA SER A 94 -8.45 -6.55 -10.30
C SER A 94 -7.36 -7.60 -10.06
N ILE A 95 -6.28 -7.23 -9.36
CA ILE A 95 -5.19 -8.16 -9.00
C ILE A 95 -5.69 -9.22 -8.02
N LEU A 96 -6.48 -8.84 -7.01
CA LEU A 96 -7.10 -9.78 -6.08
C LEU A 96 -7.96 -10.80 -6.82
N SER A 97 -8.85 -10.37 -7.71
CA SER A 97 -9.70 -11.29 -8.45
C SER A 97 -8.93 -12.19 -9.42
N LEU A 98 -7.80 -11.72 -9.97
CA LEU A 98 -7.00 -12.47 -10.94
C LEU A 98 -6.10 -13.53 -10.30
N TYR A 99 -5.45 -13.20 -9.18
CA TYR A 99 -4.42 -14.06 -8.55
C TYR A 99 -4.79 -14.60 -7.19
N PHE A 100 -5.79 -14.01 -6.55
CA PHE A 100 -6.31 -14.43 -5.25
C PHE A 100 -7.84 -14.58 -5.31
N PRO A 101 -8.40 -15.26 -6.34
CA PRO A 101 -9.83 -15.52 -6.38
C PRO A 101 -10.18 -16.30 -5.11
N TRP A 102 -11.04 -15.69 -4.29
CA TRP A 102 -11.53 -16.35 -3.10
C TRP A 102 -12.48 -17.45 -3.57
N ASP A 103 -12.01 -18.70 -3.63
CA ASP A 103 -12.88 -19.86 -3.75
C ASP A 103 -13.70 -19.93 -2.46
N GLY A 104 -15.01 -19.74 -2.58
CA GLY A 104 -15.91 -19.55 -1.45
C GLY A 104 -15.77 -20.61 -0.35
N GLY A 105 -15.27 -20.18 0.81
CA GLY A 105 -15.77 -20.64 2.10
C GLY A 105 -15.27 -22.00 2.57
N GLU A 106 -14.04 -22.06 3.05
CA GLU A 106 -13.77 -22.82 4.27
C GLU A 106 -13.15 -21.85 5.27
N SER A 107 -13.92 -21.47 6.28
CA SER A 107 -13.31 -21.20 7.58
C SER A 107 -12.40 -22.40 7.87
N CYS A 108 -11.15 -22.15 8.30
CA CYS A 108 -10.35 -23.22 8.89
C CYS A 108 -11.27 -23.97 9.86
N PRO A 109 -11.58 -25.27 9.65
CA PRO A 109 -12.38 -25.99 10.62
C PRO A 109 -11.58 -25.91 11.92
N LEU A 110 -12.15 -25.24 12.92
CA LEU A 110 -11.60 -25.24 14.25
C LEU A 110 -11.43 -26.71 14.63
N PRO A 111 -10.23 -27.14 15.09
CA PRO A 111 -10.08 -28.50 15.55
C PRO A 111 -11.12 -28.76 16.65
N PRO A 112 -11.81 -29.92 16.63
CA PRO A 112 -12.81 -30.22 17.64
C PRO A 112 -12.18 -30.14 19.04
N PRO A 113 -12.90 -29.62 20.04
CA PRO A 113 -12.40 -29.58 21.41
C PRO A 113 -12.13 -31.02 21.88
N ALA A 114 -10.98 -31.18 22.55
CA ALA A 114 -10.51 -32.44 23.13
C ALA A 114 -11.43 -32.95 24.25
#